data_AF-A0A235EXJ7-F1
#
_entry.id   AF-A0A235EXJ7-F1
#
_cell.length_a   1.000
_cell.length_b   1.000
_cell.length_c   1.000
_cell.angle_alpha   90.00
_cell.angle_beta   90.00
_cell.angle_gamma   90.00
#
_symmetry.space_group_name_H-M   'P 1'
#
loop_
_entity.id
_entity.type
_entity.pdbx_description
1 polymer ?
#
loop_
_entity_poly.entity_id
_entity_poly.type
_entity_poly.pdbx_seq_one_letter_code
_entity_poly.pdbx_strand_id
1 'polypeptide(L)'
;MPSLTNEQLPALAAALIRLRGETLGRIAEATGIRTANLSVWLRGKEQVISAKRLVGLLHHLGVEGGRLRTDVLHPWHDRGALDDSKLVLGTLLANTQPVWLFQDEQPGLIKTRFLLAGDVLIRMEIEPGVDQALDLVTVVRVDRVITTPTALAGVPSESLESARSALLALAEQAAADVGDEELLEGLMFRLSETVDSNIASPQGWQRLEQALRFAFNAGAQPADIARVVDAHFRSGGNADMPPTE
;
A
#
# COMPACT_ATOMS: atom_id res chain seq x y z
N MET A 1 -6.95 1.05 -18.88
CA MET A 1 -6.09 1.66 -17.85
C MET A 1 -5.44 2.89 -18.45
N PRO A 2 -5.55 4.09 -17.86
CA PRO A 2 -4.83 5.25 -18.37
C PRO A 2 -3.33 4.99 -18.22
N SER A 3 -2.61 4.88 -19.33
CA SER A 3 -1.16 4.81 -19.36
C SER A 3 -0.58 6.17 -18.99
N LEU A 4 0.35 6.23 -18.03
CA LEU A 4 1.11 7.44 -17.72
C LEU A 4 1.74 7.98 -19.00
N THR A 5 1.40 9.21 -19.38
CA THR A 5 2.00 9.85 -20.55
C THR A 5 3.39 10.40 -20.18
N ASN A 6 4.29 10.45 -21.16
CA ASN A 6 5.65 10.99 -20.96
C ASN A 6 5.63 12.44 -20.44
N GLU A 7 4.58 13.20 -20.74
CA GLU A 7 4.39 14.59 -20.31
C GLU A 7 4.01 14.71 -18.82
N GLN A 8 3.37 13.69 -18.26
CA GLN A 8 2.97 13.64 -16.84
C GLN A 8 4.11 13.17 -15.92
N LEU A 9 5.07 12.42 -16.46
CA LEU A 9 6.16 11.82 -15.67
C LEU A 9 6.98 12.83 -14.86
N PRO A 10 7.37 14.01 -15.38
CA PRO A 10 8.13 14.98 -14.59
C PRO A 10 7.38 15.47 -13.36
N ALA A 11 6.09 15.80 -13.52
CA ALA A 11 5.25 16.29 -12.43
C ALA A 11 5.02 15.22 -11.36
N LEU A 12 4.71 13.99 -11.80
CA LEU A 12 4.53 12.84 -10.92
C LEU A 12 5.81 12.54 -10.12
N ALA A 13 6.96 12.48 -10.80
CA ALA A 13 8.24 12.24 -10.16
C ALA A 13 8.58 13.37 -9.17
N ALA A 14 8.33 14.63 -9.52
CA ALA A 14 8.58 15.76 -8.63
C ALA A 14 7.74 15.67 -7.34
N ALA A 15 6.46 15.29 -7.45
CA ALA A 15 5.58 15.10 -6.30
C ALA A 15 6.04 13.93 -5.42
N LEU A 16 6.36 12.77 -6.01
CA LEU A 16 6.89 11.62 -5.27
C LEU A 16 8.20 11.95 -4.54
N ILE A 17 9.09 12.73 -5.16
CA ILE A 17 10.34 13.18 -4.52
C ILE A 17 10.05 14.03 -3.28
N ARG A 18 9.09 14.95 -3.38
CA ARG A 18 8.68 15.81 -2.25
C ARG A 18 8.03 15.01 -1.14
N LEU A 19 7.09 14.13 -1.47
CA LEU A 19 6.42 13.24 -0.49
C LEU A 19 7.42 12.35 0.24
N ARG A 20 8.45 11.85 -0.45
CA ARG A 20 9.50 11.03 0.17
C ARG A 20 10.57 11.84 0.92
N GLY A 21 10.53 13.17 0.84
CA GLY A 21 11.54 14.05 1.45
C GLY A 21 12.95 13.84 0.89
N GLU A 22 13.08 13.32 -0.33
CA GLU A 22 14.37 12.99 -0.93
C GLU A 22 15.02 14.21 -1.61
N THR A 23 16.34 14.30 -1.51
CA THR A 23 17.11 15.33 -2.22
C THR A 23 17.50 14.85 -3.61
N LEU A 24 17.64 15.78 -4.56
CA LEU A 24 18.12 15.44 -5.90
C LEU A 24 19.51 14.80 -5.92
N GLY A 25 20.35 15.08 -4.91
CA GLY A 25 21.67 14.45 -4.76
C GLY A 25 21.56 12.95 -4.45
N ARG A 26 20.70 12.56 -3.50
CA ARG A 26 20.46 11.14 -3.17
C ARG A 26 19.86 10.38 -4.35
N ILE A 27 18.92 11.00 -5.07
CA ILE A 27 18.31 10.40 -6.25
C ILE A 27 19.35 10.23 -7.37
N ALA A 28 20.22 11.22 -7.56
CA ALA A 28 21.29 11.15 -8.56
C ALA A 28 22.25 9.99 -8.29
N GLU A 29 22.59 9.75 -7.02
CA GLU A 29 23.41 8.63 -6.58
C GLU A 29 22.72 7.29 -6.83
N ALA A 30 21.45 7.16 -6.45
CA ALA A 30 20.69 5.91 -6.60
C ALA A 30 20.37 5.54 -8.07
N THR A 31 20.18 6.55 -8.93
CA THR A 31 19.68 6.35 -10.31
C THR A 31 20.76 6.53 -11.39
N GLY A 32 21.91 7.12 -11.03
CA GLY A 32 22.96 7.50 -11.98
C GLY A 32 22.56 8.65 -12.92
N ILE A 33 21.49 9.39 -12.62
CA ILE A 33 21.08 10.59 -13.35
C ILE A 33 21.78 11.80 -12.73
N ARG A 34 22.50 12.61 -13.52
CA ARG A 34 23.11 13.83 -13.01
C ARG A 34 22.05 14.79 -12.46
N THR A 35 22.30 15.36 -11.28
CA THR A 35 21.41 16.33 -10.60
C THR A 35 20.94 17.46 -11.51
N ALA A 36 21.84 18.02 -12.33
CA ALA A 36 21.50 19.08 -13.28
C ALA A 36 20.48 18.62 -14.33
N ASN A 37 20.68 17.45 -14.92
CA ASN A 37 19.77 16.90 -15.92
C ASN A 37 18.41 16.56 -15.29
N LEU A 38 18.41 15.96 -14.09
CA LEU A 38 17.18 15.66 -13.36
C LEU A 38 16.42 16.96 -13.04
N SER A 39 17.11 17.99 -12.57
CA SER A 39 16.51 19.29 -12.26
C SER A 39 15.88 19.97 -13.48
N VAL A 40 16.53 19.93 -14.64
CA VAL A 40 15.98 20.48 -15.90
C VAL A 40 14.75 19.68 -16.32
N TRP A 41 14.83 18.35 -16.30
CA TRP A 41 13.73 17.47 -16.69
C TRP A 41 12.49 17.62 -15.78
N LEU A 42 12.68 17.70 -14.46
CA LEU A 42 11.57 17.91 -13.49
C LEU A 42 10.83 19.24 -13.68
N ARG A 43 11.45 20.23 -14.32
CA ARG A 43 10.80 21.50 -14.69
C ARG A 43 10.01 21.43 -16.01
N GLY A 44 9.87 20.22 -16.58
CA GLY A 44 9.19 20.01 -17.87
C GLY A 44 9.96 20.52 -19.08
N LYS A 45 11.27 20.83 -18.93
CA LYS A 45 12.10 21.27 -20.04
C LYS A 45 12.61 20.08 -20.83
N GLU A 46 12.79 20.27 -22.14
CA GLU A 46 13.36 19.26 -23.02
C GLU A 46 14.75 18.84 -22.53
N GLN A 47 14.86 17.60 -22.08
CA GLN A 47 16.09 17.02 -21.58
C GLN A 47 16.09 15.54 -21.91
N VAL A 48 17.13 15.09 -22.62
CA VAL A 48 17.29 13.69 -22.96
C VAL A 48 17.82 12.94 -21.74
N ILE A 49 16.93 12.21 -21.06
CA ILE A 49 17.25 11.15 -20.10
C ILE A 49 16.84 9.85 -20.77
N SER A 50 17.72 8.85 -20.78
CA SER A 50 17.40 7.57 -21.41
C SER A 50 16.21 6.90 -20.73
N ALA A 51 15.38 6.18 -21.51
CA ALA A 51 14.23 5.45 -20.98
C ALA A 51 14.63 4.50 -19.83
N LYS A 52 15.77 3.80 -19.95
CA LYS A 52 16.32 2.94 -18.88
C LYS A 52 16.51 3.70 -17.56
N ARG A 53 17.05 4.92 -17.61
CA ARG A 53 17.26 5.76 -16.42
C ARG A 53 15.95 6.28 -15.84
N LEU A 54 14.98 6.62 -16.69
CA LEU A 54 13.65 7.02 -16.23
C LEU A 54 12.90 5.87 -15.54
N VAL A 55 12.98 4.64 -16.09
CA VAL A 55 12.45 3.44 -15.44
C VAL A 55 13.13 3.22 -14.08
N GLY A 56 14.47 3.35 -14.02
CA GLY A 56 15.22 3.25 -12.76
C GLY A 56 14.82 4.32 -11.73
N LEU A 57 14.57 5.56 -12.19
CA LEU A 57 14.07 6.64 -11.34
C LEU A 57 12.68 6.31 -10.78
N LEU A 58 11.73 5.91 -11.63
CA LEU A 58 10.37 5.57 -11.18
C LEU A 58 10.41 4.39 -10.21
N HIS A 59 11.19 3.35 -10.51
CA HIS A 59 11.34 2.19 -9.64
C HIS A 59 11.93 2.57 -8.27
N HIS A 60 12.94 3.45 -8.23
CA HIS A 60 13.49 4.02 -6.99
C HIS A 60 12.43 4.78 -6.18
N LEU A 61 11.58 5.55 -6.87
CA LEU A 61 10.47 6.28 -6.26
C LEU A 61 9.28 5.39 -5.85
N GLY A 62 9.36 4.08 -6.09
CA GLY A 62 8.32 3.13 -5.71
C GLY A 62 7.28 2.88 -6.80
N VAL A 63 7.57 3.17 -8.06
CA VAL A 63 6.65 3.01 -9.20
C VAL A 63 7.17 1.99 -10.21
N GLU A 64 6.36 1.00 -10.55
CA GLU A 64 6.65 -0.02 -11.55
C GLU A 64 5.43 -0.27 -12.44
N GLY A 65 5.63 -0.40 -13.75
CA GLY A 65 4.52 -0.65 -14.69
C GLY A 65 3.41 0.41 -14.67
N GLY A 66 3.71 1.63 -14.22
CA GLY A 66 2.74 2.72 -14.05
C GLY A 66 1.87 2.61 -12.79
N ARG A 67 2.27 1.80 -11.80
CA ARG A 67 1.58 1.60 -10.52
C ARG A 67 2.55 1.76 -9.37
N LEU A 68 2.02 2.02 -8.18
CA LEU A 68 2.82 1.88 -6.97
C LEU A 68 3.20 0.42 -6.77
N ARG A 69 4.46 0.20 -6.38
CA ARG A 69 5.01 -1.10 -6.02
C ARG A 69 4.30 -1.67 -4.81
N THR A 70 4.05 -2.98 -4.83
CA THR A 70 3.32 -3.71 -3.80
C THR A 70 4.25 -4.43 -2.81
N ASP A 71 5.54 -4.50 -3.13
CA ASP A 71 6.59 -5.18 -2.36
C ASP A 71 7.26 -4.27 -1.30
N VAL A 72 6.84 -2.99 -1.22
CA VAL A 72 7.39 -2.01 -0.27
C VAL A 72 6.29 -1.26 0.47
N LEU A 73 6.59 -0.85 1.70
CA LEU A 73 5.84 0.21 2.36
C LEU A 73 6.26 1.55 1.74
N HIS A 74 5.30 2.42 1.41
CA HIS A 74 5.57 3.76 0.91
C HIS A 74 5.49 4.79 2.05
N PRO A 75 6.62 5.22 2.65
CA PRO A 75 6.63 6.28 3.67
C PRO A 75 6.62 7.66 3.01
N TRP A 76 5.52 8.40 3.16
CA TRP A 76 5.33 9.73 2.61
C TRP A 76 5.05 10.76 3.71
N HIS A 77 5.43 11.99 3.44
CA HIS A 77 5.25 13.16 4.28
C HIS A 77 4.65 14.28 3.45
N ASP A 78 3.52 14.82 3.90
CA ASP A 78 2.85 15.94 3.27
C ASP A 78 2.82 17.14 4.22
N ARG A 79 3.12 18.33 3.71
CA ARG A 79 3.21 19.58 4.49
C ARG A 79 1.86 20.29 4.62
N GLY A 80 0.77 19.51 4.63
CA GLY A 80 -0.57 19.95 4.97
C GLY A 80 -1.41 20.48 3.79
N ALA A 81 -0.83 20.82 2.64
CA ALA A 81 -1.58 21.25 1.46
C ALA A 81 -2.21 20.07 0.68
N LEU A 82 -1.65 18.86 0.83
CA LEU A 82 -2.08 17.64 0.15
C LEU A 82 -2.05 17.70 -1.40
N ASP A 83 -1.49 18.74 -2.01
CA ASP A 83 -1.43 18.87 -3.49
C ASP A 83 -0.64 17.73 -4.14
N ASP A 84 0.53 17.40 -3.57
CA ASP A 84 1.38 16.31 -4.03
C ASP A 84 0.70 14.95 -3.80
N SER A 85 0.11 14.76 -2.62
CA SER A 85 -0.67 13.58 -2.29
C SER A 85 -1.83 13.38 -3.28
N LYS A 86 -2.60 14.44 -3.56
CA LYS A 86 -3.72 14.42 -4.50
C LYS A 86 -3.27 14.06 -5.92
N LEU A 87 -2.17 14.65 -6.39
CA LEU A 87 -1.62 14.35 -7.70
C LEU A 87 -1.19 12.87 -7.79
N VAL A 88 -0.39 12.39 -6.84
CA VAL A 88 0.16 11.03 -6.88
C VAL A 88 -0.95 10.00 -6.69
N LEU A 89 -1.78 10.14 -5.66
CA LEU A 89 -2.86 9.19 -5.37
C LEU A 89 -3.89 9.18 -6.50
N GLY A 90 -4.33 10.34 -7.00
CA GLY A 90 -5.28 10.42 -8.12
C GLY A 90 -4.73 9.90 -9.44
N THR A 91 -3.41 9.89 -9.61
CA THR A 91 -2.74 9.36 -10.81
C THR A 91 -2.49 7.85 -10.72
N LEU A 92 -2.03 7.35 -9.57
CA LEU A 92 -1.53 5.99 -9.43
C LEU A 92 -2.51 5.01 -8.77
N LEU A 93 -3.46 5.50 -7.97
CA LEU A 93 -4.52 4.66 -7.44
C LEU A 93 -5.67 4.62 -8.45
N ALA A 94 -5.83 3.48 -9.11
CA ALA A 94 -6.95 3.27 -10.03
C ALA A 94 -8.26 3.21 -9.24
N ASN A 95 -9.31 3.88 -9.74
CA ASN A 95 -10.67 3.87 -9.16
C ASN A 95 -11.33 2.47 -9.06
N THR A 96 -10.64 1.42 -9.50
CA THR A 96 -11.15 0.04 -9.54
C THR A 96 -10.82 -0.77 -8.31
N GLN A 97 -9.96 -0.29 -7.41
CA GLN A 97 -9.61 -0.99 -6.17
C GLN A 97 -10.14 -0.23 -4.96
N PRO A 98 -10.72 -0.94 -3.97
CA PRO A 98 -11.18 -0.30 -2.74
C PRO A 98 -9.99 0.25 -1.95
N VAL A 99 -10.13 1.48 -1.46
CA VAL A 99 -9.13 2.16 -0.64
C VAL A 99 -9.61 2.20 0.80
N TRP A 100 -8.79 1.67 1.70
CA TRP A 100 -9.03 1.68 3.12
C TRP A 100 -8.10 2.66 3.82
N LEU A 101 -8.66 3.48 4.69
CA LEU A 101 -7.93 4.47 5.46
C LEU A 101 -7.93 4.07 6.93
N PHE A 102 -6.75 3.87 7.48
CA PHE A 102 -6.53 3.78 8.92
C PHE A 102 -6.27 5.18 9.47
N GLN A 103 -6.98 5.53 10.53
CA GLN A 103 -6.78 6.74 11.30
C GLN A 103 -6.84 6.44 12.80
N ASP A 104 -6.15 7.24 13.60
CA ASP A 104 -6.29 7.22 15.05
C ASP A 104 -7.43 8.15 15.50
N GLU A 105 -8.07 7.82 16.62
CA GLU A 105 -9.15 8.65 17.22
C GLU A 105 -8.66 10.03 17.66
N GLN A 106 -7.44 10.07 18.20
CA GLN A 106 -6.82 11.27 18.74
C GLN A 106 -5.46 11.51 18.05
N PRO A 107 -5.46 12.05 16.82
CA PRO A 107 -4.23 12.41 16.17
C PRO A 107 -3.51 13.51 16.95
N GLY A 108 -2.18 13.40 17.02
CA GLY A 108 -1.33 14.52 17.44
C GLY A 108 -1.32 15.66 16.40
N LEU A 109 -0.44 16.64 16.60
CA LEU A 109 -0.27 17.75 15.65
C LEU A 109 0.08 17.25 14.23
N ILE A 110 0.99 16.28 14.17
CA ILE A 110 1.28 15.52 12.94
C ILE A 110 0.35 14.32 12.94
N LYS A 111 -0.46 14.20 11.89
CA LYS A 111 -1.37 13.07 11.71
C LYS A 111 -0.62 11.93 11.02
N THR A 112 -0.68 10.72 11.57
CA THR A 112 -0.26 9.53 10.84
C THR A 112 -1.49 8.82 10.29
N ARG A 113 -1.43 8.42 9.02
CA ARG A 113 -2.47 7.64 8.33
C ARG A 113 -1.83 6.47 7.60
N PHE A 114 -2.58 5.38 7.47
CA PHE A 114 -2.22 4.33 6.52
C PHE A 114 -3.31 4.20 5.47
N LEU A 115 -2.90 4.14 4.20
CA LEU A 115 -3.78 3.81 3.09
C LEU A 115 -3.43 2.41 2.59
N LEU A 116 -4.43 1.53 2.59
CA LEU A 116 -4.37 0.23 1.91
C LEU A 116 -5.22 0.30 0.65
N ALA A 117 -4.58 0.28 -0.52
CA ALA A 117 -5.24 0.33 -1.81
C ALA A 117 -4.88 -0.92 -2.62
N GLY A 118 -5.76 -1.92 -2.61
CA GLY A 118 -5.39 -3.28 -3.00
C GLY A 118 -4.22 -3.76 -2.15
N ASP A 119 -3.08 -4.03 -2.80
CA ASP A 119 -1.89 -4.58 -2.16
C ASP A 119 -0.86 -3.51 -1.77
N VAL A 120 -1.11 -2.26 -2.18
CA VAL A 120 -0.23 -1.13 -1.92
C VAL A 120 -0.52 -0.61 -0.52
N LEU A 121 0.53 -0.52 0.29
CA LEU A 121 0.46 0.11 1.61
C LEU A 121 1.27 1.40 1.63
N ILE A 122 0.60 2.50 2.00
CA ILE A 122 1.20 3.83 2.12
C ILE A 122 1.08 4.26 3.58
N ARG A 123 2.19 4.70 4.17
CA ARG A 123 2.21 5.40 5.46
C ARG A 123 2.36 6.87 5.16
N MET A 124 1.38 7.68 5.55
CA MET A 124 1.39 9.13 5.35
C MET A 124 1.54 9.84 6.70
N GLU A 125 2.51 10.73 6.79
CA GLU A 125 2.59 11.76 7.83
C GLU A 125 2.11 13.09 7.26
N ILE A 126 1.16 13.74 7.93
CA ILE A 126 0.55 14.99 7.47
C ILE A 126 0.82 16.04 8.53
N GLU A 127 1.68 17.00 8.21
CA GLU A 127 1.88 18.19 9.03
C GLU A 127 0.67 19.13 8.94
N PRO A 128 0.39 19.91 10.00
CA PRO A 128 -0.68 20.88 9.96
C PRO A 128 -0.35 21.98 8.95
N GLY A 129 -1.23 22.19 7.98
CA GLY A 129 -1.10 23.27 7.00
C GLY A 129 -1.33 24.65 7.64
N VAL A 130 -0.94 25.70 6.93
CA VAL A 130 -1.08 27.10 7.39
C VAL A 130 -2.54 27.53 7.49
N ASP A 131 -3.41 27.03 6.59
CA ASP A 131 -4.77 27.55 6.43
C ASP A 131 -5.88 26.55 6.82
N GLN A 132 -5.66 25.23 6.71
CA GLN A 132 -6.66 24.19 7.05
C GLN A 132 -6.01 22.87 7.48
N ALA A 133 -6.67 22.16 8.40
CA ALA A 133 -6.32 20.80 8.79
C ALA A 133 -6.91 19.78 7.80
N LEU A 134 -6.45 19.82 6.55
CA LEU A 134 -6.85 18.84 5.54
C LEU A 134 -6.48 17.41 5.98
N ASP A 135 -7.19 16.43 5.44
CA ASP A 135 -6.95 15.00 5.70
C ASP A 135 -7.16 14.20 4.41
N LEU A 136 -6.69 12.95 4.37
CA LEU A 136 -6.64 12.15 3.15
C LEU A 136 -8.02 11.89 2.53
N VAL A 137 -9.07 11.85 3.34
CA VAL A 137 -10.46 11.71 2.87
C VAL A 137 -10.88 12.83 1.90
N THR A 138 -10.18 13.96 1.88
CA THR A 138 -10.44 15.09 0.97
C THR A 138 -9.75 14.94 -0.39
N VAL A 139 -8.75 14.06 -0.51
CA VAL A 139 -7.91 13.91 -1.72
C VAL A 139 -7.97 12.52 -2.35
N VAL A 140 -8.41 11.50 -1.62
CA VAL A 140 -8.62 10.15 -2.14
C VAL A 140 -10.03 9.68 -1.81
N ARG A 141 -10.67 8.97 -2.77
CA ARG A 141 -11.92 8.27 -2.50
C ARG A 141 -11.61 7.11 -1.57
N VAL A 142 -12.09 7.20 -0.33
CA VAL A 142 -11.95 6.15 0.67
C VAL A 142 -13.24 5.33 0.68
N ASP A 143 -13.11 4.02 0.52
CA ASP A 143 -14.22 3.08 0.57
C ASP A 143 -14.52 2.61 2.00
N ARG A 144 -13.50 2.61 2.88
CA ARG A 144 -13.68 2.29 4.31
C ARG A 144 -12.69 3.05 5.18
N VAL A 145 -13.17 3.52 6.32
CA VAL A 145 -12.33 4.15 7.35
C VAL A 145 -12.30 3.22 8.56
N ILE A 146 -11.09 2.91 9.04
CA ILE A 146 -10.85 2.14 10.25
C ILE A 146 -10.26 3.12 11.26
N THR A 147 -11.00 3.38 12.31
CA THR A 147 -10.58 4.27 13.38
C THR A 147 -10.05 3.42 14.54
N THR A 148 -8.82 3.68 14.97
CA THR A 148 -8.15 2.90 16.02
C THR A 148 -7.92 3.76 17.25
N PRO A 149 -8.12 3.24 18.47
CA PRO A 149 -7.82 3.99 19.70
C PRO A 149 -6.31 4.15 19.94
N THR A 150 -5.50 3.27 19.35
CA THR A 150 -4.03 3.33 19.43
C THR A 150 -3.47 4.28 18.36
N ALA A 151 -2.47 5.09 18.73
CA ALA A 151 -1.81 6.02 17.82
C ALA A 151 -1.06 5.30 16.69
N LEU A 152 -1.33 5.69 15.45
CA LEU A 152 -0.74 5.04 14.27
C LEU A 152 0.74 5.39 14.08
N ALA A 153 1.22 6.45 14.72
CA ALA A 153 2.65 6.81 14.71
C ALA A 153 3.55 5.68 15.26
N GLY A 154 3.02 4.83 16.16
CA GLY A 154 3.73 3.69 16.73
C GLY A 154 3.76 2.44 15.86
N VAL A 155 3.06 2.42 14.72
CA VAL A 155 3.08 1.27 13.79
C VAL A 155 4.48 1.14 13.17
N PRO A 156 5.11 -0.05 13.22
CA PRO A 156 6.43 -0.27 12.64
C PRO A 156 6.47 0.09 11.15
N SER A 157 7.53 0.78 10.72
CA SER A 157 7.72 1.18 9.31
C SER A 157 8.97 0.59 8.66
N GLU A 158 9.76 -0.20 9.41
CA GLU A 158 11.00 -0.83 8.95
C GLU A 158 10.76 -1.92 7.89
N SER A 159 9.59 -2.56 7.92
CA SER A 159 9.20 -3.57 6.94
C SER A 159 7.70 -3.54 6.64
N LEU A 160 7.36 -3.91 5.40
CA LEU A 160 5.96 -4.04 4.96
C LEU A 160 5.20 -5.07 5.79
N GLU A 161 5.83 -6.22 6.09
CA GLU A 161 5.22 -7.30 6.86
C GLU A 161 4.90 -6.87 8.30
N SER A 162 5.83 -6.18 8.97
CA SER A 162 5.61 -5.67 10.33
C SER A 162 4.50 -4.62 10.36
N ALA A 163 4.46 -3.72 9.37
CA ALA A 163 3.41 -2.71 9.26
C ALA A 163 2.04 -3.37 9.05
N ARG A 164 1.92 -4.31 8.10
CA ARG A 164 0.69 -5.05 7.84
C ARG A 164 0.21 -5.83 9.05
N SER A 165 1.10 -6.55 9.73
CA SER A 165 0.74 -7.34 10.91
C SER A 165 0.20 -6.46 12.04
N ALA A 166 0.84 -5.31 12.27
CA ALA A 166 0.38 -4.34 13.27
C ALA A 166 -0.97 -3.72 12.89
N LEU A 167 -1.17 -3.34 11.61
CA LEU A 167 -2.43 -2.80 11.13
C LEU A 167 -3.57 -3.82 11.20
N LEU A 168 -3.29 -5.10 10.88
CA LEU A 168 -4.27 -6.17 11.03
C LEU A 168 -4.72 -6.28 12.48
N ALA A 169 -3.79 -6.38 13.43
CA ALA A 169 -4.12 -6.45 14.86
C ALA A 169 -4.93 -5.24 15.35
N LEU A 170 -4.60 -4.04 14.87
CA LEU A 170 -5.36 -2.83 15.18
C LEU A 170 -6.77 -2.86 14.57
N ALA A 171 -6.90 -3.38 13.36
CA ALA A 171 -8.19 -3.52 12.70
C ALA A 171 -9.06 -4.57 13.38
N GLU A 172 -8.48 -5.69 13.82
CA GLU A 172 -9.16 -6.73 14.59
C GLU A 172 -9.69 -6.17 15.91
N GLN A 173 -8.87 -5.38 16.62
CA GLN A 173 -9.30 -4.72 17.84
C GLN A 173 -10.45 -3.73 17.56
N ALA A 174 -10.32 -2.89 16.54
CA ALA A 174 -11.36 -1.93 16.16
C ALA A 174 -12.68 -2.64 15.74
N ALA A 175 -12.58 -3.77 15.05
CA ALA A 175 -13.73 -4.60 14.69
C ALA A 175 -14.43 -5.17 15.93
N ALA A 176 -13.66 -5.70 16.86
CA ALA A 176 -14.16 -6.26 18.11
C ALA A 176 -14.84 -5.20 18.99
N ASP A 177 -14.27 -3.99 19.05
CA ASP A 177 -14.82 -2.87 19.83
C ASP A 177 -16.18 -2.39 19.29
N VAL A 178 -16.41 -2.49 17.98
CA VAL A 178 -17.65 -2.06 17.30
C VAL A 178 -18.62 -3.23 17.06
N GLY A 179 -18.16 -4.48 17.19
CA GLY A 179 -18.95 -5.68 16.91
C GLY A 179 -19.19 -5.95 15.42
N ASP A 180 -18.26 -5.52 14.53
CA ASP A 180 -18.38 -5.64 13.07
C ASP A 180 -17.59 -6.86 12.56
N GLU A 181 -18.20 -8.05 12.60
CA GLU A 181 -17.58 -9.32 12.15
C GLU A 181 -17.31 -9.34 10.63
N GLU A 182 -18.12 -8.66 9.82
CA GLU A 182 -17.93 -8.55 8.36
C GLU A 182 -16.69 -7.69 8.02
N LEU A 183 -16.37 -6.69 8.85
CA LEU A 183 -15.11 -5.94 8.81
C LEU A 183 -13.92 -6.87 9.00
N LEU A 184 -13.97 -7.69 10.04
CA LEU A 184 -12.91 -8.63 10.43
C LEU A 184 -12.59 -9.60 9.28
N GLU A 185 -13.60 -10.25 8.71
CA GLU A 185 -13.42 -11.24 7.64
C GLU A 185 -12.85 -10.59 6.37
N GLY A 186 -13.36 -9.44 5.96
CA GLY A 186 -12.87 -8.71 4.78
C GLY A 186 -11.44 -8.15 4.95
N LEU A 187 -11.04 -7.85 6.19
CA LEU A 187 -9.69 -7.40 6.56
C LEU A 187 -8.70 -8.53 6.57
N MET A 188 -9.05 -9.61 7.25
CA MET A 188 -8.26 -10.83 7.26
C MET A 188 -8.04 -11.30 5.84
N PHE A 189 -9.08 -11.36 5.00
CA PHE A 189 -8.95 -11.76 3.61
C PHE A 189 -7.96 -10.88 2.82
N ARG A 190 -8.06 -9.55 2.88
CA ARG A 190 -7.19 -8.67 2.08
C ARG A 190 -5.75 -8.53 2.60
N LEU A 191 -5.58 -8.52 3.92
CA LEU A 191 -4.26 -8.46 4.52
C LEU A 191 -3.55 -9.83 4.47
N SER A 192 -4.29 -10.93 4.30
CA SER A 192 -3.74 -12.29 4.12
C SER A 192 -3.59 -12.73 2.65
N GLU A 193 -4.45 -12.32 1.71
CA GLU A 193 -4.30 -12.69 0.28
C GLU A 193 -3.03 -12.07 -0.34
N THR A 194 -2.53 -10.97 0.20
CA THR A 194 -1.23 -10.41 -0.22
C THR A 194 -0.01 -11.18 0.31
N VAL A 195 -0.25 -12.38 0.84
CA VAL A 195 0.72 -13.40 1.23
C VAL A 195 0.74 -14.54 0.20
N ASP A 196 0.23 -14.32 -1.03
CA ASP A 196 0.42 -15.20 -2.19
C ASP A 196 1.88 -15.34 -2.67
N SER A 197 2.85 -14.81 -1.93
CA SER A 197 4.27 -15.18 -2.05
C SER A 197 4.78 -16.16 -0.98
N ASN A 198 3.94 -16.71 -0.10
CA ASN A 198 4.38 -17.52 1.06
C ASN A 198 3.89 -18.96 1.11
N ILE A 199 3.14 -19.45 0.11
CA ILE A 199 2.83 -20.90 0.01
C ILE A 199 4.11 -21.73 -0.29
N ALA A 200 5.21 -21.06 -0.67
CA ALA A 200 6.52 -21.67 -0.93
C ALA A 200 7.56 -21.47 0.19
N SER A 201 7.22 -20.85 1.34
CA SER A 201 8.19 -20.62 2.43
C SER A 201 7.88 -21.48 3.67
N PRO A 202 8.90 -21.98 4.40
CA PRO A 202 8.71 -22.75 5.64
C PRO A 202 7.88 -22.02 6.71
N GLN A 203 7.90 -20.68 6.71
CA GLN A 203 7.13 -19.85 7.62
C GLN A 203 5.65 -19.79 7.25
N GLY A 204 5.31 -19.83 5.95
CA GLY A 204 3.93 -19.96 5.49
C GLY A 204 3.29 -21.28 5.94
N TRP A 205 4.03 -22.37 5.86
CA TRP A 205 3.59 -23.68 6.39
C TRP A 205 3.36 -23.67 7.90
N GLN A 206 4.22 -23.01 8.68
CA GLN A 206 4.03 -22.88 10.13
C GLN A 206 2.79 -22.05 10.50
N ARG A 207 2.50 -20.98 9.75
CA ARG A 207 1.30 -20.17 9.97
C ARG A 207 0.02 -20.91 9.61
N LEU A 208 0.02 -21.64 8.49
CA LEU A 208 -1.09 -22.53 8.12
C LEU A 208 -1.33 -23.59 9.20
N GLU A 209 -0.25 -24.24 9.67
CA GLU A 209 -0.35 -25.23 10.74
C GLU A 209 -0.93 -24.63 12.03
N GLN A 210 -0.52 -23.43 12.44
CA GLN A 210 -1.08 -22.75 13.61
C GLN A 210 -2.57 -22.42 13.45
N ALA A 211 -2.98 -21.92 12.28
CA ALA A 211 -4.38 -21.61 11.99
C ALA A 211 -5.25 -22.88 12.01
N LEU A 212 -4.77 -23.98 11.42
CA LEU A 212 -5.47 -25.27 11.43
C LEU A 212 -5.60 -25.84 12.85
N ARG A 213 -4.52 -25.75 13.66
CA ARG A 213 -4.55 -26.17 15.07
C ARG A 213 -5.51 -25.33 15.90
N PHE A 214 -5.56 -24.02 15.66
CA PHE A 214 -6.51 -23.13 16.31
C PHE A 214 -7.95 -23.49 15.97
N ALA A 215 -8.27 -23.67 14.68
CA ALA A 215 -9.60 -24.06 14.23
C ALA A 215 -10.05 -25.40 14.84
N PHE A 216 -9.15 -26.38 14.89
CA PHE A 216 -9.42 -27.67 15.54
C PHE A 216 -9.70 -27.53 17.04
N ASN A 217 -8.88 -26.75 17.76
CA ASN A 217 -9.08 -26.48 19.19
C ASN A 217 -10.35 -25.67 19.49
N ALA A 218 -10.82 -24.88 18.53
CA ALA A 218 -12.09 -24.15 18.58
C ALA A 218 -13.31 -25.05 18.25
N GLY A 219 -13.11 -26.35 17.99
CA GLY A 219 -14.18 -27.32 17.77
C GLY A 219 -14.58 -27.51 16.31
N ALA A 220 -13.87 -26.90 15.36
CA ALA A 220 -14.11 -27.13 13.94
C ALA A 220 -13.83 -28.60 13.60
N GLN A 221 -14.76 -29.22 12.87
CA GLN A 221 -14.63 -30.62 12.50
C GLN A 221 -13.56 -30.78 11.40
N PRO A 222 -12.70 -31.82 11.48
CA PRO A 222 -11.67 -32.07 10.47
C PRO A 222 -12.19 -32.12 9.04
N ALA A 223 -13.43 -32.60 8.84
CA ALA A 223 -14.07 -32.68 7.53
C ALA A 223 -14.39 -31.29 6.94
N ASP A 224 -14.77 -30.32 7.78
CA ASP A 224 -15.05 -28.96 7.34
C ASP A 224 -13.76 -28.20 7.01
N ILE A 225 -12.72 -28.39 7.82
CA ILE A 225 -11.39 -27.86 7.55
C ILE A 225 -10.85 -28.42 6.22
N ALA A 226 -10.94 -29.73 6.02
CA ALA A 226 -10.51 -30.38 4.79
C ALA A 226 -11.26 -29.83 3.56
N ARG A 227 -12.57 -29.61 3.68
CA ARG A 227 -13.39 -29.05 2.59
C ARG A 227 -12.98 -27.63 2.21
N VAL A 228 -12.66 -26.78 3.18
CA VAL A 228 -12.21 -25.40 2.93
C VAL A 228 -10.84 -25.38 2.26
N VAL A 229 -9.90 -26.20 2.74
CA VAL A 229 -8.56 -26.36 2.15
C VAL A 229 -8.65 -26.86 0.71
N ASP A 230 -9.47 -27.90 0.48
CA ASP A 230 -9.65 -28.52 -0.84
C ASP A 230 -10.35 -27.56 -1.82
N ALA A 231 -11.31 -26.75 -1.34
CA ALA A 231 -11.92 -25.69 -2.14
C ALA A 231 -10.90 -24.61 -2.58
N HIS A 232 -10.02 -24.19 -1.67
CA HIS A 232 -8.99 -23.19 -1.94
C HIS A 232 -7.96 -23.67 -2.98
N PHE A 233 -7.52 -24.94 -2.91
CA PHE A 233 -6.60 -25.50 -3.90
C PHE A 233 -7.27 -25.77 -5.27
N ARG A 234 -8.57 -26.08 -5.30
CA ARG A 234 -9.31 -26.23 -6.56
C ARG A 234 -9.61 -24.90 -7.25
N SER A 235 -9.82 -23.81 -6.50
CA SER A 235 -10.01 -22.48 -7.08
C SER A 235 -8.75 -21.92 -7.73
N GLY A 236 -7.55 -22.33 -7.28
CA GLY A 236 -6.28 -21.94 -7.91
C GLY A 236 -5.87 -22.76 -9.14
N GLY A 237 -6.44 -23.94 -9.35
CA GLY A 237 -6.03 -24.86 -10.43
C GLY A 237 -6.81 -24.77 -11.74
N ASN A 238 -7.92 -24.02 -11.80
CA ASN A 238 -8.84 -24.02 -12.94
C ASN A 238 -8.65 -22.87 -13.95
N ALA A 239 -7.60 -22.06 -13.83
CA ALA A 239 -7.35 -20.95 -14.75
C ALA A 239 -6.57 -21.34 -16.03
N ASP A 240 -6.02 -22.56 -16.14
CA ASP A 240 -5.13 -22.96 -17.26
C ASP A 240 -5.47 -24.35 -17.84
N MET A 241 -6.69 -24.54 -18.37
CA MET A 241 -6.88 -25.55 -19.41
C MET A 241 -7.66 -24.98 -20.60
N PRO A 242 -7.15 -25.13 -21.85
CA PRO A 242 -7.92 -24.81 -23.03
C PRO A 242 -9.03 -25.86 -23.22
N PRO A 243 -10.13 -25.52 -23.91
CA PRO A 243 -11.20 -26.47 -24.17
C PRO A 243 -10.68 -27.60 -25.08
N THR A 244 -10.79 -28.84 -24.60
CA THR A 244 -10.62 -30.04 -25.43
C THR A 244 -11.86 -30.24 -26.29
N GLU A 245 -11.71 -30.15 -27.61
CA GLU A 245 -12.52 -30.92 -28.57
C GLU A 245 -11.93 -32.34 -28.72
#